data_AF-A0A7S2E3I4-F1
#
_entry.id   AF-A0A7S2E3I4-F1
#
_cell.length_a   1.000
_cell.length_b   1.000
_cell.length_c   1.000
_cell.angle_alpha   90.00
_cell.angle_beta   90.00
_cell.angle_gamma   90.00
#
_symmetry.space_group_name_H-M   'P 1'
#
loop_
_entity.id
_entity.type
_entity.pdbx_description
1 polymer ?
#
loop_
_entity_poly.entity_id
_entity_poly.type
_entity_poly.pdbx_seq_one_letter_code
_entity_poly.pdbx_strand_id
1 'polypeptide(L)'
;MQKAVNLEASLTRVKSDRDLKTTEMKKKIDSLTDDLEKHKKMLRDSKDKYFDTRQELFAANDDLRKMHDLAGSTYCNTTLIMEDSTKIFSFVGSKITDFCNEFYMETLVPLSRTFSHIGEMFVERTNEYYEEYAKDHVEEIKTSVYDLYIGSIKPIIDEHILPLVEKHISPLVDKVSDPISEAVESVRLTMVSVVKHTSKAAHAYLAVLKIDKGMLSPPTEWMLKQFKYCMDNSDEVVDTVAGYLPLFFAMMVTGCVILGSIFVKLGVPTSFVWAYCVVRFLYRPRCKEVASGGTTGTTAKGKGKKKGRRKVKAQ
;
A
#
# COMPACT_ATOMS: atom_id res chain seq x y z
N MET A 1 95.99 11.10 51.70
CA MET A 1 95.51 12.33 51.02
C MET A 1 94.95 12.07 49.62
N GLN A 2 95.58 11.27 48.75
CA GLN A 2 95.15 11.10 47.35
C GLN A 2 93.71 10.57 47.13
N LYS A 3 93.22 9.68 48.01
CA LYS A 3 91.82 9.18 47.95
C LYS A 3 90.79 10.27 48.21
N ALA A 4 91.08 11.23 49.09
CA ALA A 4 90.15 12.33 49.42
C ALA A 4 89.98 13.29 48.23
N VAL A 5 91.09 13.62 47.56
CA VAL A 5 91.09 14.49 46.37
C VAL A 5 90.32 13.85 45.20
N ASN A 6 90.49 12.55 44.96
CA ASN A 6 89.71 11.83 43.95
C ASN A 6 88.21 11.78 44.28
N LEU A 7 87.86 11.67 45.57
CA LEU A 7 86.46 11.69 46.01
C LEU A 7 85.82 13.06 45.78
N GLU A 8 86.51 14.16 46.10
CA GLU A 8 86.04 15.53 45.83
C GLU A 8 85.86 15.81 44.33
N ALA A 9 86.78 15.34 43.48
CA ALA A 9 86.67 15.46 42.03
C ALA A 9 85.49 14.63 41.47
N SER A 10 85.23 13.45 42.02
CA SER A 10 84.07 12.63 41.64
C SER A 10 82.75 13.27 42.07
N LEU A 11 82.72 13.86 43.28
CA LEU A 11 81.54 14.52 43.83
C LEU A 11 81.16 15.78 43.03
N THR A 12 82.16 16.57 42.61
CA THR A 12 81.95 17.75 41.77
C THR A 12 81.43 17.39 40.39
N ARG A 13 81.95 16.33 39.75
CA ARG A 13 81.41 15.81 38.48
C ARG A 13 79.96 15.35 38.63
N VAL A 14 79.64 14.58 39.66
CA VAL A 14 78.27 14.09 39.90
C VAL A 14 77.30 15.24 40.16
N LYS A 15 77.72 16.28 40.89
CA LYS A 15 76.91 17.50 41.08
C LYS A 15 76.67 18.22 39.75
N SER A 16 77.71 18.45 38.96
CA SER A 16 77.59 19.07 37.63
C SER A 16 76.66 18.30 36.69
N ASP A 17 76.79 16.97 36.63
CA ASP A 17 75.92 16.11 35.81
C ASP A 17 74.47 16.16 36.28
N ARG A 18 74.25 16.17 37.61
CA ARG A 18 72.91 16.33 38.19
C ARG A 18 72.32 17.67 37.80
N ASP A 19 73.08 18.76 37.92
CA ASP A 19 72.60 20.11 37.60
C ASP A 19 72.29 20.23 36.10
N LEU A 20 73.14 19.67 35.24
CA LEU A 20 72.92 19.60 33.79
C LEU A 20 71.61 18.86 33.46
N LYS A 21 71.42 17.64 34.00
CA LYS A 21 70.19 16.86 33.80
C LYS A 21 68.96 17.55 34.36
N THR A 22 69.08 18.23 35.50
CA THR A 22 67.97 18.99 36.10
C THR A 22 67.59 20.15 35.19
N THR A 23 68.58 20.83 34.60
CA THR A 23 68.35 21.93 33.64
C THR A 23 67.73 21.42 32.34
N GLU A 24 68.18 20.28 31.83
CA GLU A 24 67.59 19.62 30.64
C GLU A 24 66.15 19.18 30.88
N MET A 25 65.88 18.52 32.01
CA MET A 25 64.53 18.10 32.37
C MET A 25 63.60 19.30 32.55
N LYS A 26 64.09 20.39 33.15
CA LYS A 26 63.31 21.63 33.28
C LYS A 26 62.95 22.21 31.91
N LYS A 27 63.92 22.31 30.98
CA LYS A 27 63.65 22.74 29.59
C LYS A 27 62.63 21.85 28.88
N LYS A 28 62.68 20.53 29.07
CA LYS A 28 61.69 19.59 28.50
C LYS A 28 60.30 19.80 29.10
N ILE A 29 60.21 19.98 30.42
CA ILE A 29 58.94 20.28 31.11
C ILE A 29 58.35 21.58 30.57
N ASP A 30 59.17 22.64 30.45
CA ASP A 30 58.73 23.93 29.93
C ASP A 30 58.23 23.77 28.47
N SER A 31 58.97 23.10 27.59
CA SER A 31 58.54 22.86 26.20
C SER A 31 57.26 22.03 26.09
N LEU A 32 57.10 21.00 26.95
CA LEU A 32 55.89 20.18 26.95
C LEU A 32 54.68 20.96 27.50
N THR A 33 54.92 21.90 28.41
CA THR A 33 53.87 22.78 28.95
C THR A 33 53.38 23.75 27.88
N ASP A 34 54.31 24.34 27.11
CA ASP A 34 53.98 25.22 25.99
C ASP A 34 53.20 24.49 24.89
N ASP A 35 53.63 23.28 24.51
CA ASP A 35 52.92 22.46 23.52
C ASP A 35 51.52 22.05 24.01
N LEU A 36 51.39 21.71 25.28
CA LEU A 36 50.09 21.37 25.89
C LEU A 36 49.16 22.58 25.89
N GLU A 37 49.66 23.78 26.15
CA GLU A 37 48.87 25.01 26.08
C GLU A 37 48.46 25.36 24.65
N LYS A 38 49.35 25.16 23.67
CA LYS A 38 49.05 25.31 22.24
C LYS A 38 47.97 24.33 21.78
N HIS A 39 48.06 23.06 22.16
CA HIS A 39 47.04 22.06 21.84
C HIS A 39 45.69 22.36 22.52
N LYS A 40 45.69 22.82 23.78
CA LYS A 40 44.47 23.29 24.45
C LYS A 40 43.82 24.46 23.73
N LYS A 41 44.62 25.39 23.20
CA LYS A 41 44.11 26.50 22.38
C LYS A 41 43.49 25.99 21.09
N MET A 42 44.19 25.13 20.33
CA MET A 42 43.66 24.53 19.10
C MET A 42 42.35 23.75 19.33
N LEU A 43 42.25 23.02 20.46
CA LEU A 43 41.04 22.28 20.80
C LEU A 43 39.85 23.22 21.08
N ARG A 44 40.09 24.34 21.77
CA ARG A 44 39.06 25.38 21.99
C ARG A 44 38.62 25.99 20.67
N ASP A 45 39.57 26.45 19.85
CA ASP A 45 39.28 27.04 18.54
C ASP A 45 38.52 26.08 17.62
N SER A 46 38.84 24.78 17.66
CA SER A 46 38.12 23.76 16.90
C SER A 46 36.70 23.54 17.43
N LYS A 47 36.51 23.52 18.76
CA LYS A 47 35.21 23.34 19.39
C LYS A 47 34.26 24.49 19.07
N ASP A 48 34.78 25.71 19.08
CA ASP A 48 34.01 26.91 18.75
C ASP A 48 33.58 26.89 17.28
N LYS A 49 34.49 26.54 16.36
CA LYS A 49 34.14 26.33 14.94
C LYS A 49 33.05 25.28 14.74
N TYR A 50 33.14 24.13 15.44
CA TYR A 50 32.10 23.11 15.35
C TYR A 50 30.74 23.60 15.87
N PHE A 51 30.72 24.44 16.90
CA PHE A 51 29.49 25.03 17.41
C PHE A 51 28.87 26.00 16.41
N ASP A 52 29.68 26.88 15.81
CA ASP A 52 29.25 27.85 14.80
C ASP A 52 28.68 27.14 13.56
N THR A 53 29.40 26.16 13.01
CA THR A 53 28.93 25.38 11.84
C THR A 53 27.64 24.62 12.14
N ARG A 54 27.47 24.12 13.37
CA ARG A 54 26.23 23.44 13.77
C ARG A 54 25.06 24.42 13.85
N GLN A 55 25.30 25.64 14.31
CA GLN A 55 24.27 26.69 14.37
C GLN A 55 23.87 27.14 12.96
N GLU A 56 24.82 27.30 12.04
CA GLU A 56 24.56 27.58 10.62
C GLU A 56 23.73 26.47 9.96
N LEU A 57 24.04 25.20 10.25
CA LEU A 57 23.31 24.06 9.70
C LEU A 57 21.86 24.01 10.20
N PHE A 58 21.62 24.34 11.47
CA PHE A 58 20.26 24.46 11.99
C PHE A 58 19.48 25.60 11.33
N ALA A 59 20.12 26.76 11.13
CA ALA A 59 19.49 27.89 10.44
C ALA A 59 19.13 27.54 8.98
N ALA A 60 20.05 26.91 8.25
CA ALA A 60 19.81 26.47 6.87
C ALA A 60 18.68 25.43 6.77
N ASN A 61 18.60 24.50 7.73
CA ASN A 61 17.54 23.49 7.78
C ASN A 61 16.16 24.11 8.08
N ASP A 62 16.09 25.10 8.97
CA ASP A 62 14.87 25.83 9.24
C ASP A 62 14.40 26.62 8.02
N ASP A 63 15.32 27.21 7.25
CA ASP A 63 14.99 27.91 6.01
C ASP A 63 14.54 26.95 4.90
N LEU A 64 15.12 25.76 4.79
CA LEU A 64 14.66 24.70 3.90
C LEU A 64 13.22 24.26 4.23
N ARG A 65 12.88 24.13 5.51
CA ARG A 65 11.51 23.81 5.93
C ARG A 65 10.52 24.90 5.52
N LYS A 66 10.86 26.17 5.78
CA LYS A 66 10.03 27.29 5.35
C LYS A 66 9.85 27.31 3.82
N MET A 67 10.92 27.07 3.06
CA MET A 67 10.83 26.98 1.60
C MET A 67 9.97 25.81 1.13
N HIS A 68 10.05 24.65 1.79
CA HIS A 68 9.22 23.50 1.48
C HIS A 68 7.74 23.77 1.77
N ASP A 69 7.42 24.40 2.90
CA ASP A 69 6.04 24.77 3.24
C ASP A 69 5.49 25.83 2.25
N LEU A 70 6.33 26.78 1.85
CA LEU A 70 5.96 27.80 0.87
C LEU A 70 5.79 27.18 -0.53
N ALA A 71 6.65 26.26 -0.93
CA ALA A 71 6.52 25.53 -2.20
C ALA A 71 5.27 24.63 -2.20
N GLY A 72 5.01 23.94 -1.08
CA GLY A 72 3.80 23.12 -0.90
C GLY A 72 2.53 23.95 -1.07
N SER A 73 2.45 25.10 -0.41
CA SER A 73 1.29 26.00 -0.53
C SER A 73 1.17 26.71 -1.88
N THR A 74 2.30 26.98 -2.58
CA THR A 74 2.30 27.67 -3.88
C THR A 74 2.01 26.72 -5.05
N TYR A 75 2.58 25.51 -5.04
CA TYR A 75 2.50 24.59 -6.18
C TYR A 75 1.47 23.47 -6.01
N CYS A 76 1.15 23.08 -4.78
CA CYS A 76 0.05 22.18 -4.49
C CYS A 76 -1.05 22.99 -3.81
N ASN A 77 -1.99 23.51 -4.62
CA ASN A 77 -3.25 24.00 -4.07
C ASN A 77 -4.08 22.77 -3.61
N THR A 78 -3.67 22.20 -2.48
CA THR A 78 -4.27 21.02 -1.86
C THR A 78 -5.75 21.24 -1.62
N THR A 79 -6.16 22.49 -1.38
CA THR A 79 -7.55 22.89 -1.27
C THR A 79 -8.31 22.65 -2.57
N LEU A 80 -7.76 23.06 -3.72
CA LEU A 80 -8.37 22.82 -5.03
C LEU A 80 -8.42 21.32 -5.38
N ILE A 81 -7.32 20.60 -5.12
CA ILE A 81 -7.26 19.14 -5.35
C ILE A 81 -8.27 18.41 -4.46
N MET A 82 -8.41 18.82 -3.20
CA MET A 82 -9.36 18.23 -2.26
C MET A 82 -10.80 18.58 -2.66
N GLU A 83 -11.07 19.80 -3.11
CA GLU A 83 -12.39 20.21 -3.57
C GLU A 83 -12.81 19.48 -4.85
N ASP A 84 -11.90 19.33 -5.81
CA ASP A 84 -12.14 18.60 -7.06
C ASP A 84 -12.30 17.10 -6.82
N SER A 85 -11.47 16.50 -5.97
CA SER A 85 -11.61 15.09 -5.59
C SER A 85 -12.93 14.84 -4.87
N THR A 86 -13.34 15.71 -3.94
CA THR A 86 -14.64 15.57 -3.25
C THR A 86 -15.83 15.68 -4.21
N LYS A 87 -15.75 16.58 -5.21
CA LYS A 87 -16.76 16.71 -6.28
C LYS A 87 -16.80 15.47 -7.18
N ILE A 88 -15.65 14.91 -7.54
CA ILE A 88 -15.56 13.69 -8.34
C ILE A 88 -16.13 12.50 -7.56
N PHE A 89 -15.75 12.33 -6.29
CA PHE A 89 -16.25 11.23 -5.46
C PHE A 89 -17.75 11.31 -5.19
N SER A 90 -18.31 12.50 -4.95
CA SER A 90 -19.76 12.67 -4.76
C SER A 90 -20.55 12.44 -6.06
N PHE A 91 -20.02 12.87 -7.21
CA PHE A 91 -20.64 12.62 -8.52
C PHE A 91 -20.59 11.14 -8.91
N VAL A 92 -19.42 10.49 -8.77
CA VAL A 92 -19.26 9.07 -9.07
C VAL A 92 -20.04 8.21 -8.07
N GLY A 93 -20.01 8.57 -6.78
CA GLY A 93 -20.75 7.88 -5.72
C GLY A 93 -22.26 7.91 -5.93
N SER A 94 -22.84 9.06 -6.29
CA SER A 94 -24.28 9.15 -6.57
C SER A 94 -24.67 8.34 -7.81
N LYS A 95 -23.91 8.43 -8.91
CA LYS A 95 -24.14 7.64 -10.13
C LYS A 95 -24.02 6.13 -9.92
N ILE A 96 -23.06 5.68 -9.12
CA ILE A 96 -22.91 4.27 -8.77
C ILE A 96 -24.07 3.81 -7.88
N THR A 97 -24.50 4.64 -6.93
CA THR A 97 -25.61 4.29 -6.02
C THR A 97 -26.93 4.16 -6.78
N ASP A 98 -27.21 5.10 -7.69
CA ASP A 98 -28.41 5.07 -8.54
C ASP A 98 -28.39 3.86 -9.47
N PHE A 99 -27.26 3.61 -10.14
CA PHE A 99 -27.09 2.45 -11.02
C PHE A 99 -27.21 1.13 -10.25
N CYS A 100 -26.61 1.03 -9.07
CA CYS A 100 -26.72 -0.17 -8.24
C CYS A 100 -28.15 -0.40 -7.74
N ASN A 101 -28.88 0.65 -7.36
CA ASN A 101 -30.27 0.52 -6.93
C ASN A 101 -31.21 0.15 -8.09
N GLU A 102 -31.03 0.76 -9.26
CA GLU A 102 -31.81 0.45 -10.47
C GLU A 102 -31.52 -0.98 -10.95
N PHE A 103 -30.24 -1.36 -11.06
CA PHE A 103 -29.83 -2.71 -11.44
C PHE A 103 -30.28 -3.76 -10.42
N TYR A 104 -30.22 -3.46 -9.12
CA TYR A 104 -30.67 -4.38 -8.07
C TYR A 104 -32.18 -4.59 -8.14
N MET A 105 -32.97 -3.52 -8.22
CA MET A 105 -34.43 -3.59 -8.17
C MET A 105 -35.06 -4.08 -9.48
N GLU A 106 -34.54 -3.65 -10.63
CA GLU A 106 -35.14 -3.99 -11.92
C GLU A 106 -34.58 -5.28 -12.52
N THR A 107 -33.33 -5.63 -12.21
CA THR A 107 -32.66 -6.77 -12.86
C THR A 107 -32.44 -7.91 -11.90
N LEU A 108 -31.79 -7.70 -10.74
CA LEU A 108 -31.43 -8.81 -9.85
C LEU A 108 -32.63 -9.41 -9.11
N VAL A 109 -33.58 -8.59 -8.64
CA VAL A 109 -34.75 -9.09 -7.89
C VAL A 109 -35.70 -9.93 -8.76
N PRO A 110 -36.07 -9.52 -9.99
CA PRO A 110 -36.94 -10.34 -10.85
C PRO A 110 -36.22 -11.59 -11.36
N LEU A 111 -34.93 -11.46 -11.67
CA LEU A 111 -34.09 -12.54 -12.19
C LEU A 111 -33.83 -13.60 -11.11
N SER A 112 -33.58 -13.22 -9.86
CA SER A 112 -33.40 -14.19 -8.77
C SER A 112 -34.70 -14.95 -8.47
N ARG A 113 -35.86 -14.29 -8.57
CA ARG A 113 -37.18 -14.95 -8.40
C ARG A 113 -37.47 -15.93 -9.53
N THR A 114 -37.14 -15.59 -10.77
CA THR A 114 -37.31 -16.50 -11.92
C THR A 114 -36.30 -17.64 -11.90
N PHE A 115 -35.04 -17.40 -11.57
CA PHE A 115 -34.04 -18.47 -11.45
C PHE A 115 -34.28 -19.38 -10.25
N SER A 116 -34.78 -18.89 -9.12
CA SER A 116 -35.13 -19.75 -7.98
C SER A 116 -36.25 -20.73 -8.36
N HIS A 117 -37.29 -20.24 -9.04
CA HIS A 117 -38.43 -21.07 -9.41
C HIS A 117 -38.13 -22.03 -10.57
N ILE A 118 -37.38 -21.58 -11.58
CA ILE A 118 -36.91 -22.45 -12.67
C ILE A 118 -35.89 -23.44 -12.14
N GLY A 119 -35.00 -23.03 -11.23
CA GLY A 119 -33.99 -23.88 -10.61
C GLY A 119 -34.62 -25.01 -9.79
N GLU A 120 -35.62 -24.71 -8.95
CA GLU A 120 -36.35 -25.74 -8.18
C GLU A 120 -37.04 -26.75 -9.09
N MET A 121 -37.77 -26.30 -10.11
CA MET A 121 -38.44 -27.21 -11.06
C MET A 121 -37.46 -28.01 -11.92
N PHE A 122 -36.32 -27.43 -12.28
CA PHE A 122 -35.32 -28.12 -13.10
C PHE A 122 -34.55 -29.13 -12.26
N VAL A 123 -34.22 -28.82 -11.01
CA VAL A 123 -33.52 -29.73 -10.08
C VAL A 123 -34.39 -30.92 -9.72
N GLU A 124 -35.68 -30.73 -9.41
CA GLU A 124 -36.60 -31.86 -9.15
C GLU A 124 -36.72 -32.76 -10.39
N ARG A 125 -36.95 -32.17 -11.57
CA ARG A 125 -37.20 -32.92 -12.81
C ARG A 125 -35.93 -33.55 -13.40
N THR A 126 -34.76 -32.94 -13.21
CA THR A 126 -33.47 -33.54 -13.61
C THR A 126 -32.99 -34.58 -12.61
N ASN A 127 -33.25 -34.45 -11.31
CA ASN A 127 -32.94 -35.52 -10.36
C ASN A 127 -33.79 -36.77 -10.60
N GLU A 128 -35.08 -36.62 -10.93
CA GLU A 128 -35.94 -37.75 -11.31
C GLU A 128 -35.44 -38.43 -12.61
N TYR A 129 -35.13 -37.66 -13.65
CA TYR A 129 -34.61 -38.22 -14.92
C TYR A 129 -33.19 -38.79 -14.79
N TYR A 130 -32.36 -38.19 -13.94
CA TYR A 130 -31.00 -38.64 -13.67
C TYR A 130 -31.00 -39.96 -12.92
N GLU A 131 -31.78 -40.10 -11.85
CA GLU A 131 -31.90 -41.35 -11.09
C GLU A 131 -32.59 -42.47 -11.88
N GLU A 132 -33.52 -42.18 -12.79
CA GLU A 132 -34.27 -43.21 -13.52
C GLU A 132 -33.56 -43.70 -14.81
N TYR A 133 -32.82 -42.85 -15.53
CA TYR A 133 -32.27 -43.21 -16.86
C TYR A 133 -30.80 -42.83 -17.11
N ALA A 134 -30.28 -41.77 -16.47
CA ALA A 134 -28.99 -41.21 -16.87
C ALA A 134 -27.82 -41.60 -15.95
N LYS A 135 -28.08 -42.01 -14.70
CA LYS A 135 -27.04 -42.32 -13.70
C LYS A 135 -26.08 -43.39 -14.19
N ASP A 136 -26.59 -44.47 -14.74
CA ASP A 136 -25.77 -45.58 -15.23
C ASP A 136 -24.95 -45.18 -16.47
N HIS A 137 -25.55 -44.46 -17.42
CA HIS A 137 -24.84 -43.95 -18.60
C HIS A 137 -23.84 -42.83 -18.28
N VAL A 138 -24.12 -41.98 -17.30
CA VAL A 138 -23.19 -40.92 -16.86
C VAL A 138 -22.00 -41.53 -16.13
N GLU A 139 -22.19 -42.56 -15.29
CA GLU A 139 -21.06 -43.27 -14.68
C GLU A 139 -20.27 -44.08 -15.73
N GLU A 140 -20.92 -44.68 -16.73
CA GLU A 140 -20.24 -45.35 -17.85
C GLU A 140 -19.41 -44.36 -18.71
N ILE A 141 -19.97 -43.20 -19.05
CA ILE A 141 -19.27 -42.14 -19.79
C ILE A 141 -18.14 -41.54 -18.93
N LYS A 142 -18.37 -41.31 -17.64
CA LYS A 142 -17.36 -40.79 -16.72
C LYS A 142 -16.20 -41.77 -16.58
N THR A 143 -16.47 -43.06 -16.50
CA THR A 143 -15.44 -44.12 -16.52
C THR A 143 -14.68 -44.10 -17.84
N SER A 144 -15.38 -44.04 -18.98
CA SER A 144 -14.75 -43.99 -20.31
C SER A 144 -13.90 -42.74 -20.55
N VAL A 145 -14.35 -41.58 -20.08
CA VAL A 145 -13.60 -40.31 -20.16
C VAL A 145 -12.40 -40.34 -19.20
N TYR A 146 -12.56 -40.93 -18.02
CA TYR A 146 -11.46 -41.12 -17.08
C TYR A 146 -10.39 -42.05 -17.67
N ASP A 147 -10.81 -43.15 -18.30
CA ASP A 147 -9.90 -44.08 -18.97
C ASP A 147 -9.20 -43.43 -20.17
N LEU A 148 -9.90 -42.60 -20.94
CA LEU A 148 -9.29 -41.81 -22.01
C LEU A 148 -8.28 -40.79 -21.46
N TYR A 149 -8.62 -40.13 -20.36
CA TYR A 149 -7.72 -39.18 -19.71
C TYR A 149 -6.46 -39.89 -19.19
N ILE A 150 -6.60 -40.99 -18.47
CA ILE A 150 -5.47 -41.76 -17.92
C ILE A 150 -4.64 -42.42 -19.02
N GLY A 151 -5.28 -42.99 -20.04
CA GLY A 151 -4.60 -43.75 -21.09
C GLY A 151 -3.92 -42.88 -22.15
N SER A 152 -4.51 -41.74 -22.49
CA SER A 152 -4.07 -40.95 -23.65
C SER A 152 -3.59 -39.55 -23.30
N ILE A 153 -4.26 -38.87 -22.36
CA ILE A 153 -3.99 -37.44 -22.11
C ILE A 153 -2.93 -37.27 -21.03
N LYS A 154 -3.04 -38.01 -19.93
CA LYS A 154 -2.12 -37.96 -18.79
C LYS A 154 -0.67 -38.27 -19.17
N PRO A 155 -0.35 -39.29 -19.99
CA PRO A 155 1.02 -39.54 -20.41
C PRO A 155 1.60 -38.38 -21.23
N ILE A 156 0.80 -37.73 -22.08
CA ILE A 156 1.25 -36.56 -22.84
C ILE A 156 1.53 -35.38 -21.90
N ILE A 157 0.67 -35.18 -20.90
CA ILE A 157 0.90 -34.16 -19.87
C ILE A 157 2.19 -34.46 -19.11
N ASP A 158 2.35 -35.70 -18.61
CA ASP A 158 3.46 -36.08 -17.73
C ASP A 158 4.80 -36.19 -18.48
N GLU A 159 4.82 -36.69 -19.73
CA GLU A 159 6.05 -36.91 -20.50
C GLU A 159 6.48 -35.70 -21.33
N HIS A 160 5.55 -34.81 -21.70
CA HIS A 160 5.86 -33.71 -22.61
C HIS A 160 5.57 -32.33 -22.03
N ILE A 161 4.41 -32.13 -21.43
CA ILE A 161 4.00 -30.79 -20.97
C ILE A 161 4.65 -30.45 -19.64
N LEU A 162 4.61 -31.34 -18.65
CA LEU A 162 5.14 -31.12 -17.32
C LEU A 162 6.66 -30.86 -17.35
N PRO A 163 7.48 -31.62 -18.09
CA PRO A 163 8.92 -31.34 -18.17
C PRO A 163 9.23 -30.02 -18.88
N LEU A 164 8.41 -29.59 -19.85
CA LEU A 164 8.55 -28.27 -20.49
C LEU A 164 8.23 -27.13 -19.52
N VAL A 165 7.18 -27.29 -18.71
CA VAL A 165 6.80 -26.33 -17.66
C VAL A 165 7.91 -26.26 -16.60
N GLU A 166 8.39 -27.40 -16.11
CA GLU A 166 9.45 -27.45 -15.10
C GLU A 166 10.79 -26.90 -15.62
N LYS A 167 11.15 -27.19 -16.87
CA LYS A 167 12.44 -26.79 -17.46
C LYS A 167 12.49 -25.34 -17.91
N HIS A 168 11.37 -24.78 -18.38
CA HIS A 168 11.37 -23.46 -19.04
C HIS A 168 10.51 -22.42 -18.33
N ILE A 169 9.39 -22.83 -17.73
CA ILE A 169 8.46 -21.89 -17.09
C ILE A 169 8.84 -21.70 -15.62
N SER A 170 9.13 -22.78 -14.89
CA SER A 170 9.49 -22.69 -13.46
C SER A 170 10.70 -21.77 -13.21
N PRO A 171 11.83 -21.87 -13.94
CA PRO A 171 12.98 -20.99 -13.72
C PRO A 171 12.72 -19.54 -14.13
N LEU A 172 11.77 -19.32 -15.05
CA LEU A 172 11.35 -17.98 -15.45
C LEU A 172 10.48 -17.35 -14.36
N VAL A 173 9.58 -18.13 -13.77
CA VAL A 173 8.76 -17.74 -12.63
C VAL A 173 9.68 -17.45 -11.44
N ASP A 174 10.68 -18.27 -11.16
CA ASP A 174 11.63 -18.04 -10.06
C ASP A 174 12.45 -16.76 -10.27
N LYS A 175 13.00 -16.56 -11.49
CA LYS A 175 13.76 -15.34 -11.85
C LYS A 175 12.94 -14.04 -11.82
N VAL A 176 11.64 -14.12 -12.02
CA VAL A 176 10.73 -12.97 -12.00
C VAL A 176 10.08 -12.80 -10.62
N SER A 177 9.90 -13.90 -9.89
CA SER A 177 9.37 -13.95 -8.54
C SER A 177 10.30 -13.22 -7.57
N ASP A 178 11.61 -13.46 -7.63
CA ASP A 178 12.54 -12.87 -6.65
C ASP A 178 12.56 -11.32 -6.71
N PRO A 179 12.76 -10.67 -7.88
CA PRO A 179 12.75 -9.20 -7.96
C PRO A 179 11.39 -8.58 -7.63
N ILE A 180 10.29 -9.27 -7.98
CA ILE A 180 8.94 -8.82 -7.64
C ILE A 180 8.70 -8.95 -6.14
N SER A 181 9.15 -10.03 -5.52
CA SER A 181 9.03 -10.25 -4.07
C SER A 181 9.82 -9.19 -3.29
N GLU A 182 11.04 -8.86 -3.74
CA GLU A 182 11.85 -7.80 -3.14
C GLU A 182 11.19 -6.42 -3.29
N ALA A 183 10.63 -6.12 -4.47
CA ALA A 183 9.91 -4.87 -4.70
C ALA A 183 8.62 -4.77 -3.85
N VAL A 184 7.86 -5.86 -3.77
CA VAL A 184 6.65 -5.96 -2.94
C VAL A 184 7.00 -5.79 -1.47
N GLU A 185 8.07 -6.44 -1.00
CA GLU A 185 8.54 -6.33 0.38
C GLU A 185 9.04 -4.91 0.68
N SER A 186 9.74 -4.26 -0.25
CA SER A 186 10.15 -2.86 -0.12
C SER A 186 8.95 -1.91 -0.01
N VAL A 187 7.90 -2.13 -0.81
CA VAL A 187 6.65 -1.34 -0.75
C VAL A 187 5.93 -1.61 0.57
N ARG A 188 5.85 -2.87 1.01
CA ARG A 188 5.28 -3.29 2.30
C ARG A 188 5.99 -2.58 3.45
N LEU A 189 7.31 -2.66 3.54
CA LEU A 189 8.11 -2.00 4.58
C LEU A 189 7.91 -0.48 4.59
N THR A 190 7.76 0.13 3.40
CA THR A 190 7.45 1.56 3.27
C THR A 190 6.07 1.88 3.83
N MET A 191 5.05 1.09 3.50
CA MET A 191 3.69 1.24 4.05
C MET A 191 3.67 1.05 5.56
N VAL A 192 4.38 0.05 6.09
CA VAL A 192 4.51 -0.19 7.54
C VAL A 192 5.11 1.03 8.24
N SER A 193 6.18 1.58 7.66
CA SER A 193 6.83 2.80 8.16
C SER A 193 5.85 3.99 8.17
N VAL A 194 5.13 4.22 7.07
CA VAL A 194 4.13 5.30 6.96
C VAL A 194 3.04 5.13 8.01
N VAL A 195 2.43 3.95 8.13
CA VAL A 195 1.37 3.68 9.11
C VAL A 195 1.87 3.90 10.53
N LYS A 196 3.08 3.41 10.85
CA LYS A 196 3.67 3.55 12.17
C LYS A 196 3.98 5.01 12.52
N HIS A 197 4.63 5.76 11.62
CA HIS A 197 4.99 7.15 11.86
C HIS A 197 3.77 8.08 11.92
N THR A 198 2.79 7.89 11.02
CA THR A 198 1.55 8.67 11.03
C THR A 198 0.71 8.36 12.27
N SER A 199 0.56 7.09 12.66
CA SER A 199 -0.15 6.70 13.89
C SER A 199 0.54 7.24 15.13
N LYS A 200 1.88 7.22 15.20
CA LYS A 200 2.64 7.82 16.30
C LYS A 200 2.43 9.33 16.39
N ALA A 201 2.47 10.04 15.26
CA ALA A 201 2.23 11.48 15.21
C ALA A 201 0.79 11.83 15.64
N ALA A 202 -0.21 11.11 15.13
CA ALA A 202 -1.61 11.28 15.51
C ALA A 202 -1.84 10.99 16.99
N HIS A 203 -1.24 9.91 17.53
CA HIS A 203 -1.31 9.57 18.94
C HIS A 203 -0.68 10.66 19.82
N ALA A 204 0.50 11.17 19.44
CA ALA A 204 1.16 12.24 20.18
C ALA A 204 0.33 13.52 20.19
N TYR A 205 -0.24 13.91 19.04
CA TYR A 205 -1.11 15.07 18.92
C TYR A 205 -2.36 14.96 19.80
N LEU A 206 -3.05 13.81 19.75
CA LEU A 206 -4.23 13.56 20.56
C LEU A 206 -3.91 13.45 22.07
N ALA A 207 -2.73 12.97 22.43
CA ALA A 207 -2.27 12.94 23.82
C ALA A 207 -2.00 14.35 24.37
N VAL A 208 -1.46 15.26 23.57
CA VAL A 208 -1.30 16.67 23.96
C VAL A 208 -2.68 17.33 24.16
N LEU A 209 -3.62 17.09 23.25
CA LEU A 209 -5.00 17.59 23.39
C LEU A 209 -5.72 17.06 24.64
N LYS A 210 -5.37 15.86 25.11
CA LYS A 210 -5.87 15.29 26.38
C LYS A 210 -5.41 16.11 27.59
N ILE A 211 -4.16 16.54 27.58
CA ILE A 211 -3.53 17.30 28.68
C ILE A 211 -4.22 18.66 28.82
N ASP A 212 -4.53 19.33 27.71
CA ASP A 212 -5.11 20.67 27.73
C ASP A 212 -6.59 20.71 28.16
N LYS A 213 -7.38 19.65 27.90
CA LYS A 213 -8.84 19.67 28.09
C LYS A 213 -9.35 18.86 29.29
N GLY A 214 -8.48 18.15 30.02
CA GLY A 214 -8.82 17.44 31.26
C GLY A 214 -9.68 16.17 31.10
N MET A 215 -10.54 16.09 30.07
CA MET A 215 -11.25 14.87 29.67
C MET A 215 -11.44 14.79 28.14
N LEU A 216 -11.16 13.61 27.57
CA LEU A 216 -11.41 13.32 26.16
C LEU A 216 -12.86 12.86 25.99
N SER A 217 -13.48 13.25 24.88
CA SER A 217 -14.75 12.66 24.47
C SER A 217 -14.54 11.16 24.15
N PRO A 218 -15.55 10.29 24.36
CA PRO A 218 -15.46 8.86 24.07
C PRO A 218 -14.94 8.51 22.66
N PRO A 219 -15.30 9.24 21.58
CA PRO A 219 -14.73 9.00 20.26
C PRO A 219 -13.21 9.21 20.19
N THR A 220 -12.68 10.17 20.97
CA THR A 220 -11.26 10.50 20.93
C THR A 220 -10.42 9.49 21.72
N GLU A 221 -10.97 8.93 22.80
CA GLU A 221 -10.34 7.79 23.50
C GLU A 221 -10.30 6.54 22.63
N TRP A 222 -11.39 6.26 21.91
CA TRP A 222 -11.42 5.17 20.94
C TRP A 222 -10.37 5.38 19.85
N MET A 223 -10.28 6.57 19.25
CA MET A 223 -9.26 6.89 18.23
C MET A 223 -7.83 6.73 18.77
N LEU A 224 -7.55 7.21 19.99
CA LEU A 224 -6.25 7.00 20.63
C LEU A 224 -5.91 5.52 20.77
N LYS A 225 -6.89 4.68 21.16
CA LYS A 225 -6.71 3.23 21.24
C LYS A 225 -6.43 2.62 19.87
N GLN A 226 -7.10 3.08 18.81
CA GLN A 226 -6.85 2.61 17.44
C GLN A 226 -5.46 3.05 16.94
N PHE A 227 -5.07 4.30 17.12
CA PHE A 227 -3.74 4.76 16.70
C PHE A 227 -2.62 4.05 17.46
N LYS A 228 -2.82 3.78 18.75
CA LYS A 228 -1.89 2.96 19.51
C LYS A 228 -1.82 1.54 18.95
N TYR A 229 -2.96 0.92 18.68
CA TYR A 229 -3.01 -0.41 18.06
C TYR A 229 -2.30 -0.45 16.70
N CYS A 230 -2.56 0.52 15.81
CA CYS A 230 -1.91 0.61 14.50
C CYS A 230 -0.41 0.88 14.59
N MET A 231 0.05 1.60 15.61
CA MET A 231 1.47 1.83 15.86
C MET A 231 2.17 0.55 16.37
N ASP A 232 1.52 -0.20 17.26
CA ASP A 232 2.08 -1.41 17.87
C ASP A 232 2.01 -2.63 16.91
N ASN A 233 1.03 -2.66 16.00
CA ASN A 233 0.77 -3.77 15.08
C ASN A 233 0.80 -3.33 13.60
N SER A 234 1.70 -2.41 13.25
CA SER A 234 1.77 -1.82 11.90
C SER A 234 1.96 -2.85 10.79
N ASP A 235 2.70 -3.93 11.05
CA ASP A 235 2.92 -5.02 10.08
C ASP A 235 1.62 -5.75 9.76
N GLU A 236 0.89 -6.20 10.79
CA GLU A 236 -0.38 -6.92 10.63
C GLU A 236 -1.45 -6.05 9.94
N VAL A 237 -1.50 -4.76 10.26
CA VAL A 237 -2.42 -3.82 9.62
C VAL A 237 -2.12 -3.68 8.13
N VAL A 238 -0.85 -3.55 7.75
CA VAL A 238 -0.45 -3.44 6.34
C VAL A 238 -0.72 -4.75 5.60
N ASP A 239 -0.41 -5.89 6.19
CA ASP A 239 -0.66 -7.20 5.59
C ASP A 239 -2.17 -7.44 5.38
N THR A 240 -2.98 -7.03 6.36
CA THR A 240 -4.45 -7.07 6.28
C THR A 240 -4.97 -6.15 5.16
N VAL A 241 -4.50 -4.91 5.09
CA VAL A 241 -4.90 -3.94 4.04
C VAL A 241 -4.45 -4.39 2.65
N ALA A 242 -3.23 -4.93 2.54
CA ALA A 242 -2.71 -5.50 1.30
C ALA A 242 -3.52 -6.73 0.85
N GLY A 243 -4.03 -7.54 1.79
CA GLY A 243 -4.95 -8.63 1.51
C GLY A 243 -6.30 -8.17 0.93
N TYR A 244 -6.76 -6.98 1.29
CA TYR A 244 -8.01 -6.39 0.77
C TYR A 244 -7.84 -5.58 -0.51
N LEU A 245 -6.62 -5.19 -0.88
CA LEU A 245 -6.33 -4.44 -2.11
C LEU A 245 -6.80 -5.15 -3.40
N PRO A 246 -6.59 -6.46 -3.59
CA PRO A 246 -7.07 -7.21 -4.75
C PRO A 246 -8.60 -7.22 -4.85
N LEU A 247 -9.27 -7.28 -3.70
CA LEU A 247 -10.72 -7.19 -3.62
C LEU A 247 -11.21 -5.81 -4.04
N PHE A 248 -10.59 -4.76 -3.52
CA PHE A 248 -10.89 -3.38 -3.91
C PHE A 248 -10.68 -3.18 -5.42
N PHE A 249 -9.58 -3.71 -5.97
CA PHE A 249 -9.30 -3.66 -7.40
C PHE A 249 -10.31 -4.46 -8.22
N ALA A 250 -10.69 -5.65 -7.76
CA ALA A 250 -11.75 -6.47 -8.37
C ALA A 250 -13.08 -5.71 -8.41
N MET A 251 -13.44 -5.04 -7.31
CA MET A 251 -14.64 -4.21 -7.22
C MET A 251 -14.60 -3.03 -8.21
N MET A 252 -13.45 -2.34 -8.31
CA MET A 252 -13.25 -1.22 -9.23
C MET A 252 -13.32 -1.65 -10.70
N VAL A 253 -12.71 -2.79 -11.07
CA VAL A 253 -12.65 -3.26 -12.47
C VAL A 253 -13.96 -3.91 -12.92
N THR A 254 -14.66 -4.61 -12.03
CA THR A 254 -15.90 -5.31 -12.39
C THR A 254 -17.15 -4.45 -12.23
N GLY A 255 -17.07 -3.35 -11.47
CA GLY A 255 -18.23 -2.55 -11.07
C GLY A 255 -19.23 -3.32 -10.18
N CYS A 256 -18.89 -4.54 -9.77
CA CYS A 256 -19.77 -5.45 -9.03
C CYS A 256 -19.25 -5.62 -7.60
N VAL A 257 -19.66 -4.70 -6.72
CA VAL A 257 -19.44 -4.77 -5.25
C VAL A 257 -19.93 -6.10 -4.66
N ILE A 258 -21.00 -6.66 -5.23
CA ILE A 258 -21.63 -7.91 -4.79
C ILE A 258 -20.70 -9.11 -4.99
N LEU A 259 -20.09 -9.26 -6.17
CA LEU A 259 -19.20 -10.39 -6.47
C LEU A 259 -17.95 -10.36 -5.60
N GLY A 260 -17.35 -9.18 -5.41
CA GLY A 260 -16.25 -9.00 -4.47
C GLY A 260 -16.63 -9.46 -3.07
N SER A 261 -17.74 -8.95 -2.54
CA SER A 261 -18.20 -9.26 -1.18
C SER A 261 -18.50 -10.76 -0.98
N ILE A 262 -19.04 -11.43 -2.01
CA ILE A 262 -19.27 -12.88 -2.01
C ILE A 262 -17.95 -13.66 -1.98
N PHE A 263 -16.94 -13.25 -2.76
CA PHE A 263 -15.64 -13.90 -2.76
C PHE A 263 -14.92 -13.82 -1.40
N VAL A 264 -15.06 -12.70 -0.67
CA VAL A 264 -14.53 -12.58 0.71
C VAL A 264 -15.25 -13.53 1.66
N LYS A 265 -16.58 -13.56 1.63
CA LYS A 265 -17.35 -14.41 2.54
C LYS A 265 -17.16 -15.90 2.28
N LEU A 266 -16.89 -16.28 1.04
CA LEU A 266 -16.63 -17.67 0.67
C LEU A 266 -15.18 -18.10 0.92
N GLY A 267 -14.31 -17.22 1.45
CA GLY A 267 -12.92 -17.54 1.74
C GLY A 267 -12.13 -17.93 0.51
N VAL A 268 -12.48 -17.39 -0.66
CA VAL A 268 -11.80 -17.73 -1.91
C VAL A 268 -10.37 -17.22 -1.84
N PRO A 269 -9.36 -18.08 -2.13
CA PRO A 269 -7.96 -17.68 -2.10
C PRO A 269 -7.72 -16.42 -2.95
N THR A 270 -6.96 -15.46 -2.40
CA THR A 270 -6.65 -14.18 -3.06
C THR A 270 -6.00 -14.35 -4.44
N SER A 271 -5.30 -15.46 -4.67
CA SER A 271 -4.74 -15.85 -5.98
C SER A 271 -5.80 -16.06 -7.07
N PHE A 272 -6.97 -16.63 -6.74
CA PHE A 272 -8.08 -16.80 -7.68
C PHE A 272 -8.74 -15.47 -8.05
N VAL A 273 -8.84 -14.54 -7.10
CA VAL A 273 -9.36 -13.19 -7.34
C VAL A 273 -8.43 -12.44 -8.30
N TRP A 274 -7.10 -12.55 -8.11
CA TRP A 274 -6.12 -11.99 -9.04
C TRP A 274 -6.20 -12.57 -10.44
N ALA A 275 -6.28 -13.91 -10.56
CA ALA A 275 -6.40 -14.57 -11.86
C ALA A 275 -7.65 -14.08 -12.62
N TYR A 276 -8.78 -13.96 -11.93
CA TYR A 276 -10.01 -13.42 -12.52
C TYR A 276 -9.87 -11.95 -12.94
N CYS A 277 -9.25 -11.11 -12.11
CA CYS A 277 -9.00 -9.70 -12.44
C CYS A 277 -8.10 -9.55 -13.67
N VAL A 278 -7.01 -10.32 -13.75
CA VAL A 278 -6.06 -10.29 -14.87
C VAL A 278 -6.74 -10.80 -16.14
N VAL A 279 -7.46 -11.93 -16.08
CA VAL A 279 -8.20 -12.45 -17.22
C VAL A 279 -9.19 -11.40 -17.71
N ARG A 280 -10.00 -10.81 -16.84
CA ARG A 280 -11.00 -9.81 -17.26
C ARG A 280 -10.38 -8.51 -17.79
N PHE A 281 -9.25 -8.07 -17.24
CA PHE A 281 -8.51 -6.91 -17.74
C PHE A 281 -7.96 -7.17 -19.16
N LEU A 282 -7.42 -8.36 -19.40
CA LEU A 282 -6.91 -8.78 -20.71
C LEU A 282 -8.04 -9.08 -21.72
N TYR A 283 -9.16 -9.60 -21.25
CA TYR A 283 -10.34 -9.96 -22.04
C TYR A 283 -11.36 -8.83 -22.16
N ARG A 284 -10.94 -7.57 -22.10
CA ARG A 284 -11.85 -6.45 -22.36
C ARG A 284 -12.38 -6.62 -23.80
N PRO A 285 -13.67 -6.93 -24.01
CA PRO A 285 -14.18 -7.10 -25.36
C PRO A 285 -13.97 -5.76 -26.05
N ARG A 286 -13.23 -5.73 -27.17
CA ARG A 286 -13.21 -4.54 -28.02
C ARG A 286 -14.68 -4.26 -28.32
N CYS A 287 -15.21 -3.17 -27.77
CA CYS A 287 -16.52 -2.68 -28.14
C CYS A 287 -16.53 -2.65 -29.65
N LYS A 288 -17.35 -3.51 -30.28
CA LYS A 288 -17.65 -3.37 -31.69
C LYS A 288 -18.17 -1.95 -31.81
N GLU A 289 -17.39 -1.07 -32.44
CA GLU A 289 -17.90 0.19 -32.92
C GLU A 289 -19.18 -0.15 -33.67
N VAL A 290 -20.31 0.23 -33.07
CA VAL A 290 -21.59 0.18 -33.74
C VAL A 290 -21.43 1.18 -34.86
N ALA A 291 -21.10 0.69 -36.04
CA ALA A 291 -21.16 1.43 -37.27
C ALA A 291 -22.62 1.87 -37.43
N SER A 292 -22.92 3.08 -36.95
CA SER A 292 -24.15 3.81 -37.27
C SER A 292 -24.04 4.30 -38.71
N GLY A 293 -23.97 3.34 -39.65
CA GLY A 293 -24.31 3.55 -41.04
C GLY A 293 -25.82 3.81 -41.11
N GLY A 294 -26.16 5.02 -41.56
CA GLY A 294 -27.52 5.51 -41.51
C GLY A 294 -28.52 4.77 -42.40
N THR A 295 -29.78 4.96 -42.09
CA THR A 295 -30.85 5.08 -43.09
C THR A 295 -31.83 6.15 -42.63
N THR A 296 -31.78 7.27 -43.34
CA THR A 296 -32.82 8.29 -43.44
C THR A 296 -34.15 7.65 -43.84
N GLY A 297 -35.21 7.89 -43.06
CA GLY A 297 -36.57 7.46 -43.36
C GLY A 297 -37.59 8.52 -42.97
N THR A 298 -37.81 9.46 -43.89
CA THR A 298 -38.78 10.56 -43.84
C THR A 298 -40.22 10.05 -44.02
N THR A 299 -41.18 10.47 -43.20
CA THR A 299 -42.61 10.71 -43.54
C THR A 299 -43.35 11.23 -42.29
N ALA A 300 -43.65 12.53 -42.14
CA ALA A 300 -44.69 13.35 -42.78
C ALA A 300 -46.14 13.13 -42.28
N LYS A 301 -46.63 14.17 -41.57
CA LYS A 301 -47.99 14.73 -41.50
C LYS A 301 -49.15 13.94 -40.86
N GLY A 302 -49.71 14.55 -39.81
CA GLY A 302 -51.12 14.39 -39.41
C GLY A 302 -51.61 15.58 -38.57
N LYS A 303 -52.06 16.67 -39.22
CA LYS A 303 -52.81 17.76 -38.59
C LYS A 303 -54.26 17.31 -38.34
N GLY A 304 -54.76 17.46 -37.11
CA GLY A 304 -56.17 17.24 -36.76
C GLY A 304 -56.66 18.27 -35.73
N LYS A 305 -57.55 19.15 -36.17
CA LYS A 305 -58.13 20.34 -35.51
C LYS A 305 -59.59 20.04 -35.17
N LYS A 306 -60.10 20.37 -33.96
CA LYS A 306 -61.49 20.83 -33.63
C LYS A 306 -61.70 20.83 -32.10
N LYS A 307 -61.92 22.00 -31.47
CA LYS A 307 -63.20 22.69 -31.18
C LYS A 307 -64.10 21.96 -30.17
N GLY A 308 -64.41 22.61 -29.03
CA GLY A 308 -65.47 22.17 -28.12
C GLY A 308 -65.66 23.08 -26.90
N ARG A 309 -66.44 24.14 -27.08
CA ARG A 309 -66.84 25.16 -26.09
C ARG A 309 -68.10 24.67 -25.37
N ARG A 310 -68.18 24.69 -24.03
CA ARG A 310 -69.47 24.86 -23.31
C ARG A 310 -69.27 25.45 -21.90
N LYS A 311 -69.72 26.69 -21.76
CA LYS A 311 -70.19 27.28 -20.50
C LYS A 311 -71.58 26.69 -20.19
N VAL A 312 -71.86 26.37 -18.94
CA VAL A 312 -73.20 26.55 -18.32
C VAL A 312 -72.99 27.01 -16.87
N LYS A 313 -73.72 28.05 -16.49
CA LYS A 313 -73.81 28.66 -15.15
C LYS A 313 -74.99 28.03 -14.38
N ALA A 314 -74.94 28.24 -13.05
CA ALA A 314 -76.05 28.39 -12.10
C ALA A 314 -76.73 27.11 -11.60
N GLN A 315 -76.59 26.81 -10.31
CA GLN A 315 -77.44 27.37 -9.24
C GLN A 315 -76.57 27.75 -8.04
#